data_AF-A0A3M2C886-F1
#
_entry.id   AF-A0A3M2C886-F1
#
_cell.length_a   1.000
_cell.length_b   1.000
_cell.length_c   1.000
_cell.angle_alpha   90.00
_cell.angle_beta   90.00
_cell.angle_gamma   90.00
#
_symmetry.space_group_name_H-M   'P 1'
#
loop_
_entity.id
_entity.type
_entity.pdbx_description
1 polymer ?
#
loop_
_entity_poly.entity_id
_entity_poly.type
_entity_poly.pdbx_seq_one_letter_code
_entity_poly.pdbx_strand_id
1 'polypeptide(L)'
;MRFVRLRIDAFGGLGDVDTGPEPLGPLVVVYGPNEAGKSTLFRALRTLLYGFHPASRDANPDAPWSGRTAEVAATVASASGECSSIHRRLLSSPRGRWSYGDEAEDLANRPLPLAAHVPQRIFEQAFALTLVELAELESETWARIQDRLLTGFGAGDLVPARDAAKALEAEALAIWRPDRKGKPVLRRLDERRKT
;
A
#
# COMPACT_ATOMS: atom_id res chain seq x y z
N MET A 1 6.67 -15.14 2.58
CA MET A 1 5.32 -15.43 3.11
C MET A 1 4.35 -15.54 1.94
N ARG A 2 3.43 -16.51 1.96
CA ARG A 2 2.42 -16.75 0.92
C ARG A 2 1.04 -16.95 1.55
N PHE A 3 -0.03 -16.41 0.96
CA PHE A 3 -1.40 -16.76 1.34
C PHE A 3 -1.74 -18.18 0.86
N VAL A 4 -2.23 -19.02 1.77
CA VAL A 4 -2.65 -20.41 1.53
C VAL A 4 -4.17 -20.48 1.40
N ARG A 5 -4.89 -19.78 2.28
CA ARG A 5 -6.35 -19.72 2.28
C ARG A 5 -6.81 -18.36 2.77
N LEU A 6 -7.90 -17.86 2.21
CA LEU A 6 -8.55 -16.63 2.64
C LEU A 6 -10.01 -16.91 2.99
N ARG A 7 -10.46 -16.34 4.11
CA ARG A 7 -11.85 -16.36 4.55
C ARG A 7 -12.29 -14.95 4.93
N ILE A 8 -13.43 -14.52 4.41
CA ILE A 8 -14.06 -13.25 4.76
C ILE A 8 -15.50 -13.58 5.13
N ASP A 9 -15.78 -13.57 6.42
CA ASP A 9 -17.14 -13.83 6.88
C ASP A 9 -18.01 -12.61 6.54
N ALA A 10 -17.55 -11.40 6.86
CA ALA A 10 -18.19 -10.15 6.43
C ALA A 10 -17.19 -8.99 6.39
N PHE A 11 -17.16 -8.22 5.29
CA PHE A 11 -16.30 -7.04 5.14
C PHE A 11 -16.79 -6.14 4.00
N GLY A 12 -17.26 -4.94 4.31
CA GLY A 12 -17.93 -4.06 3.34
C GLY A 12 -19.11 -4.77 2.66
N GLY A 13 -19.08 -4.85 1.33
CA GLY A 13 -20.05 -5.59 0.52
C GLY A 13 -19.73 -7.09 0.33
N LEU A 14 -18.59 -7.58 0.84
CA LEU A 14 -18.22 -8.99 0.79
C LEU A 14 -18.80 -9.76 1.98
N GLY A 15 -19.34 -10.94 1.73
CA GLY A 15 -19.82 -11.86 2.75
C GLY A 15 -19.61 -13.31 2.34
N ASP A 16 -19.28 -14.14 3.33
CA ASP A 16 -19.15 -15.59 3.22
C ASP A 16 -18.20 -16.06 2.09
N VAL A 17 -17.10 -15.32 1.89
CA VAL A 17 -16.06 -15.67 0.92
C VAL A 17 -15.09 -16.66 1.55
N ASP A 18 -14.86 -17.79 0.88
CA ASP A 18 -13.86 -18.78 1.26
C ASP A 18 -13.18 -19.31 0.00
N THR A 19 -11.84 -19.31 -0.04
CA THR A 19 -11.08 -19.86 -1.17
C THR A 19 -11.07 -21.38 -1.20
N GLY A 20 -11.65 -22.04 -0.19
CA GLY A 20 -11.77 -23.48 -0.10
C GLY A 20 -10.63 -24.13 0.68
N PRO A 21 -10.67 -25.47 0.82
CA PRO A 21 -9.68 -26.24 1.57
C PRO A 21 -8.35 -26.41 0.83
N GLU A 22 -8.35 -26.27 -0.50
CA GLU A 22 -7.16 -26.40 -1.32
C GLU A 22 -6.28 -25.14 -1.20
N PRO A 23 -4.95 -25.30 -1.07
CA PRO A 23 -4.03 -24.17 -1.06
C PRO A 23 -4.14 -23.32 -2.33
N LEU A 24 -4.21 -22.00 -2.16
CA LEU A 24 -4.05 -21.06 -3.25
C LEU A 24 -2.75 -21.33 -4.02
N GLY A 25 -2.87 -21.37 -5.34
CA GLY A 25 -1.76 -21.55 -6.26
C GLY A 25 -0.80 -20.34 -6.29
N PRO A 26 0.28 -20.43 -7.10
CA PRO A 26 1.27 -19.36 -7.23
C PRO A 26 0.71 -18.09 -7.89
N LEU A 27 -0.37 -18.23 -8.65
CA LEU A 27 -1.10 -17.14 -9.29
C LEU A 27 -2.59 -17.27 -8.97
N VAL A 28 -3.17 -16.19 -8.46
CA VAL A 28 -4.61 -16.10 -8.16
C VAL A 28 -5.19 -14.95 -8.99
N VAL A 29 -6.19 -15.26 -9.80
CA VAL A 29 -6.90 -14.26 -10.61
C VAL A 29 -8.27 -14.00 -9.99
N VAL A 30 -8.52 -12.76 -9.61
CA VAL A 30 -9.82 -12.31 -9.11
C VAL A 30 -10.53 -11.55 -10.21
N TYR A 31 -11.56 -12.16 -10.78
CA TYR A 31 -12.34 -11.60 -11.89
C TYR A 31 -13.80 -11.40 -11.48
N GLY A 32 -14.41 -10.35 -12.02
CA GLY A 32 -15.83 -10.07 -11.86
C GLY A 32 -16.20 -8.69 -12.43
N PRO A 33 -17.50 -8.38 -12.54
CA PRO A 33 -17.98 -7.07 -12.98
C PRO A 33 -17.45 -5.90 -12.14
N ASN A 34 -17.64 -4.68 -12.64
CA ASN A 34 -17.46 -3.49 -11.81
C ASN A 34 -18.30 -3.60 -10.55
N GLU A 35 -17.79 -3.07 -9.44
CA GLU A 35 -18.45 -3.10 -8.12
C GLU A 35 -18.64 -4.48 -7.48
N ALA A 36 -18.18 -5.57 -8.11
CA ALA A 36 -18.21 -6.92 -7.55
C ALA A 36 -17.35 -7.12 -6.28
N GLY A 37 -16.75 -6.06 -5.72
CA GLY A 37 -15.99 -6.12 -4.48
C GLY A 37 -14.50 -6.43 -4.62
N LYS A 38 -13.92 -6.39 -5.83
CA LYS A 38 -12.47 -6.60 -6.06
C LYS A 38 -11.60 -5.65 -5.22
N SER A 39 -11.90 -4.35 -5.23
CA SER A 39 -11.19 -3.37 -4.40
C SER A 39 -11.43 -3.57 -2.90
N THR A 40 -12.60 -4.09 -2.52
CA THR A 40 -12.93 -4.44 -1.13
C THR A 40 -12.14 -5.67 -0.67
N LEU A 41 -11.89 -6.63 -1.55
CA LEU A 41 -11.03 -7.79 -1.29
C LEU A 41 -9.59 -7.36 -0.99
N PHE A 42 -9.04 -6.42 -1.78
CA PHE A 42 -7.72 -5.85 -1.51
C PHE A 42 -7.67 -5.14 -0.16
N ARG A 43 -8.72 -4.39 0.21
CA ARG A 43 -8.82 -3.75 1.53
C ARG A 43 -8.90 -4.78 2.66
N ALA A 44 -9.60 -5.90 2.48
CA ALA A 44 -9.64 -6.99 3.45
C ALA A 44 -8.25 -7.64 3.64
N LEU A 45 -7.50 -7.88 2.55
CA LEU A 45 -6.12 -8.37 2.62
C LEU A 45 -5.21 -7.39 3.35
N ARG A 46 -5.34 -6.09 3.07
CA ARG A 46 -4.63 -5.05 3.82
C ARG A 46 -4.98 -5.09 5.30
N THR A 47 -6.27 -5.22 5.64
CA THR A 47 -6.72 -5.33 7.02
C THR A 47 -6.11 -6.55 7.72
N LEU A 48 -6.03 -7.71 7.07
CA LEU A 48 -5.35 -8.88 7.61
C LEU A 48 -3.90 -8.58 7.99
N LEU A 49 -3.16 -7.88 7.13
CA LEU A 49 -1.75 -7.58 7.33
C LEU A 49 -1.51 -6.46 8.35
N TYR A 50 -2.27 -5.37 8.29
CA TYR A 50 -1.97 -4.13 9.02
C TYR A 50 -2.98 -3.75 10.10
N GLY A 51 -4.12 -4.43 10.16
CA GLY A 51 -5.24 -4.07 11.03
C GLY A 51 -6.27 -3.17 10.36
N PHE A 52 -7.36 -2.91 11.08
CA PHE A 52 -8.45 -2.06 10.64
C PHE A 52 -8.03 -0.59 10.64
N HIS A 53 -8.35 0.10 9.56
CA HIS A 53 -8.15 1.55 9.39
C HIS A 53 -9.37 2.17 8.70
N PRO A 54 -10.13 3.05 9.38
CA PRO A 54 -10.09 3.37 10.81
C PRO A 54 -10.37 2.17 11.75
N ALA A 55 -9.84 2.21 12.96
CA ALA A 55 -9.98 1.18 14.00
C ALA A 55 -11.32 1.27 14.77
N SER A 56 -12.40 1.71 14.12
CA SER A 56 -13.72 1.95 14.74
C SER A 56 -14.81 1.40 13.85
N ARG A 57 -15.77 0.66 14.42
CA ARG A 57 -16.90 0.10 13.67
C ARG A 57 -17.73 1.17 12.97
N ASP A 58 -17.95 2.30 13.63
CA ASP A 58 -18.86 3.35 13.14
C ASP A 58 -18.20 4.25 12.09
N ALA A 59 -16.86 4.36 12.12
CA ALA A 59 -16.10 5.18 11.19
C ALA A 59 -15.43 4.38 10.07
N ASN A 60 -15.38 3.05 10.16
CA ASN A 60 -14.71 2.24 9.15
C ASN A 60 -15.60 2.11 7.89
N PRO A 61 -15.13 2.56 6.71
CA PRO A 61 -15.91 2.52 5.47
C PRO A 61 -16.18 1.09 4.98
N ASP A 62 -15.44 0.11 5.49
CA ASP A 62 -15.59 -1.31 5.21
C ASP A 62 -16.36 -2.05 6.32
N ALA A 63 -17.10 -1.32 7.18
CA ALA A 63 -18.10 -1.92 8.03
C ALA A 63 -19.13 -2.71 7.18
N PRO A 64 -19.46 -3.97 7.51
CA PRO A 64 -20.34 -4.78 6.67
C PRO A 64 -21.74 -4.21 6.54
N TRP A 65 -22.26 -4.17 5.31
CA TRP A 65 -23.61 -3.66 5.02
C TRP A 65 -24.72 -4.51 5.63
N SER A 66 -24.44 -5.78 5.90
CA SER A 66 -25.35 -6.72 6.58
C SER A 66 -25.54 -6.42 8.06
N GLY A 67 -24.80 -5.48 8.65
CA GLY A 67 -24.79 -5.20 10.09
C GLY A 67 -24.01 -6.23 10.93
N ARG A 68 -23.50 -7.30 10.29
CA ARG A 68 -22.62 -8.30 10.90
C ARG A 68 -21.31 -7.68 11.39
N THR A 69 -20.61 -8.39 12.26
CA THR A 69 -19.24 -8.05 12.67
C THR A 69 -18.29 -8.20 11.48
N ALA A 70 -17.45 -7.20 11.23
CA ALA A 70 -16.42 -7.31 10.22
C ALA A 70 -15.39 -8.35 10.66
N GLU A 71 -15.15 -9.37 9.84
CA GLU A 71 -14.34 -10.52 10.21
C GLU A 71 -13.62 -11.11 8.99
N VAL A 72 -12.30 -11.17 9.10
CA VAL A 72 -11.39 -11.63 8.04
C VAL A 72 -10.36 -12.58 8.65
N ALA A 73 -10.10 -13.69 7.96
CA ALA A 73 -9.12 -14.69 8.36
C ALA A 73 -8.28 -15.14 7.17
N ALA A 74 -7.03 -15.52 7.43
CA ALA A 74 -6.19 -16.13 6.42
C ALA A 74 -5.23 -17.16 7.03
N THR A 75 -4.89 -18.16 6.25
CA THR A 75 -3.74 -19.02 6.52
C THR A 75 -2.60 -18.56 5.62
N VAL A 76 -1.41 -18.38 6.20
CA VAL A 76 -0.21 -18.03 5.46
C VAL A 76 0.89 -19.05 5.71
N ALA A 77 1.69 -19.33 4.67
CA ALA A 77 2.87 -20.16 4.76
C ALA A 77 4.14 -19.29 4.75
N SER A 78 5.09 -19.64 5.62
CA SER A 78 6.45 -19.08 5.61
C SER A 78 7.27 -19.67 4.43
N ALA A 79 8.51 -19.19 4.27
CA ALA A 79 9.45 -19.78 3.30
C ALA A 79 9.90 -21.20 3.73
N SER A 80 9.88 -21.51 5.03
CA SER A 80 10.13 -22.86 5.58
C SER A 80 8.94 -23.81 5.37
N GLY A 81 7.79 -23.32 4.89
CA GLY A 81 6.57 -24.10 4.69
C GLY A 81 5.66 -24.18 5.92
N GLU A 82 6.07 -23.61 7.04
CA GLU A 82 5.27 -23.56 8.26
C GLU A 82 4.03 -22.68 8.06
N CYS A 83 2.88 -23.21 8.44
CA CYS A 83 1.61 -22.52 8.32
C CYS A 83 1.29 -21.76 9.62
N SER A 84 0.80 -20.54 9.47
CA SER A 84 0.26 -19.75 10.56
C SER A 84 -1.10 -19.18 10.16
N SER A 85 -1.96 -18.94 11.15
CA SER A 85 -3.31 -18.42 10.97
C SER A 85 -3.41 -17.00 11.49
N ILE A 86 -4.06 -16.14 10.73
CA ILE A 86 -4.31 -14.73 11.07
C ILE A 86 -5.80 -14.55 11.10
N HIS A 87 -6.31 -13.92 12.14
CA HIS A 87 -7.73 -13.65 12.29
C HIS A 87 -7.94 -12.24 12.84
N ARG A 88 -8.86 -11.48 12.25
CA ARG A 88 -9.19 -10.13 12.71
C ARG A 88 -10.68 -9.87 12.71
N ARG A 89 -11.15 -9.18 13.75
CA ARG A 89 -12.55 -8.82 13.97
C ARG A 89 -12.70 -7.37 14.40
N LEU A 90 -13.68 -6.65 13.84
CA LEU A 90 -14.01 -5.29 14.26
C LEU A 90 -15.24 -5.31 15.17
N LEU A 91 -15.00 -5.49 16.48
CA LEU A 91 -16.03 -5.38 17.52
C LEU A 91 -16.13 -3.92 17.99
N SER A 92 -16.50 -3.67 19.26
CA SER A 92 -16.37 -2.34 19.89
C SER A 92 -14.93 -1.84 19.90
N SER A 93 -13.97 -2.77 19.90
CA SER A 93 -12.55 -2.54 19.62
C SER A 93 -12.06 -3.59 18.61
N PRO A 94 -11.11 -3.24 17.74
CA PRO A 94 -10.50 -4.20 16.83
C PRO A 94 -9.76 -5.28 17.61
N ARG A 95 -9.99 -6.54 17.24
CA ARG A 95 -9.30 -7.71 17.75
C ARG A 95 -8.55 -8.37 16.62
N GLY A 96 -7.38 -8.92 16.93
CA GLY A 96 -6.53 -9.60 15.98
C GLY A 96 -5.74 -10.68 16.69
N ARG A 97 -5.65 -11.86 16.09
CA ARG A 97 -4.88 -12.98 16.61
C ARG A 97 -4.03 -13.55 15.50
N TRP A 98 -2.79 -13.87 15.83
CA TRP A 98 -1.90 -14.63 14.97
C TRP A 98 -1.49 -15.90 15.70
N SER A 99 -1.68 -17.06 15.09
CA SER A 99 -1.32 -18.35 15.69
C SER A 99 -0.31 -19.06 14.80
N TYR A 100 0.78 -19.55 15.38
CA TYR A 100 1.87 -20.24 14.69
C TYR A 100 2.32 -21.43 15.55
N GLY A 101 2.32 -22.63 14.99
CA GLY A 101 2.49 -23.85 15.78
C GLY A 101 1.47 -23.93 16.93
N ASP A 102 1.97 -24.10 18.15
CA ASP A 102 1.16 -24.13 19.39
C ASP A 102 1.08 -22.77 20.10
N GLU A 103 1.72 -21.75 19.55
CA GLU A 103 1.74 -20.41 20.13
C GLU A 103 0.71 -19.48 19.44
N ALA A 104 0.21 -18.51 20.20
CA ALA A 104 -0.67 -17.48 19.67
C ALA A 104 -0.33 -16.10 20.28
N GLU A 105 -0.24 -15.10 19.41
CA GLU A 105 -0.03 -13.70 19.77
C GLU A 105 -1.33 -12.90 19.59
N ASP A 106 -1.66 -12.06 20.58
CA ASP A 106 -2.70 -11.04 20.44
C ASP A 106 -2.12 -9.84 19.67
N LEU A 107 -2.57 -9.68 18.43
CA LEU A 107 -2.23 -8.54 17.60
C LEU A 107 -3.03 -7.30 18.01
N ALA A 108 -4.22 -7.46 18.58
CA ALA A 108 -5.24 -6.40 18.63
C ALA A 108 -5.40 -5.76 17.24
N ASN A 109 -5.01 -4.50 17.07
CA ASN A 109 -4.97 -3.84 15.76
C ASN A 109 -3.56 -3.62 15.20
N ARG A 110 -2.52 -4.16 15.84
CA ARG A 110 -1.14 -4.01 15.39
C ARG A 110 -0.91 -4.76 14.06
N PRO A 111 0.07 -4.32 13.24
CA PRO A 111 0.49 -5.07 12.07
C PRO A 111 0.95 -6.48 12.41
N LEU A 112 0.74 -7.41 11.48
CA LEU A 112 1.28 -8.76 11.54
C LEU A 112 2.82 -8.67 11.59
N PRO A 113 3.50 -9.35 12.52
CA PRO A 113 4.97 -9.29 12.62
C PRO A 113 5.69 -9.63 11.31
N LEU A 114 5.18 -10.59 10.54
CA LEU A 114 5.71 -10.96 9.22
C LEU A 114 5.63 -9.83 8.18
N ALA A 115 4.70 -8.88 8.32
CA ALA A 115 4.54 -7.73 7.44
C ALA A 115 5.02 -6.41 8.07
N ALA A 116 5.37 -6.41 9.36
CA ALA A 116 5.69 -5.19 10.12
C ALA A 116 6.97 -4.48 9.63
N HIS A 117 7.87 -5.20 8.97
CA HIS A 117 9.09 -4.64 8.36
C HIS A 117 8.81 -3.74 7.14
N VAL A 118 7.62 -3.84 6.53
CA VAL A 118 7.18 -2.94 5.45
C VAL A 118 6.05 -2.06 5.99
N PRO A 119 6.25 -0.74 6.13
CA PRO A 119 5.19 0.14 6.59
C PRO A 119 3.96 0.08 5.67
N GLN A 120 2.76 0.17 6.25
CA GLN A 120 1.49 0.05 5.51
C GLN A 120 1.44 1.00 4.29
N ARG A 121 1.88 2.24 4.44
CA ARG A 121 1.92 3.23 3.35
C ARG A 121 2.72 2.75 2.13
N ILE A 122 3.80 1.98 2.36
CA ILE A 122 4.67 1.46 1.31
C ILE A 122 4.03 0.26 0.64
N PHE A 123 3.40 -0.60 1.43
CA PHE A 123 2.57 -1.67 0.89
C PHE A 123 1.46 -1.10 0.00
N GLU A 124 0.75 -0.08 0.45
CA GLU A 124 -0.29 0.58 -0.35
C GLU A 124 0.27 1.14 -1.66
N GLN A 125 1.42 1.81 -1.63
CA GLN A 125 2.06 2.37 -2.83
C GLN A 125 2.56 1.29 -3.80
N ALA A 126 3.12 0.18 -3.29
CA ALA A 126 3.67 -0.90 -4.11
C ALA A 126 2.57 -1.75 -4.78
N PHE A 127 1.47 -1.99 -4.06
CA PHE A 127 0.37 -2.83 -4.52
C PHE A 127 -0.77 -2.05 -5.19
N ALA A 128 -0.72 -0.72 -5.20
CA ALA A 128 -1.63 0.14 -5.95
C ALA A 128 -1.20 0.34 -7.40
N LEU A 129 -0.54 -0.63 -8.04
CA LEU A 129 -0.30 -0.57 -9.49
C LEU A 129 -1.66 -0.63 -10.20
N THR A 130 -2.12 0.53 -10.64
CA THR A 130 -3.30 0.66 -11.49
C THR A 130 -2.98 0.22 -12.91
N LEU A 131 -4.02 -0.14 -13.68
CA LEU A 131 -3.86 -0.46 -15.11
C LEU A 131 -3.20 0.70 -15.90
N VAL A 132 -3.39 1.94 -15.44
CA VAL A 132 -2.75 3.13 -16.01
C VAL A 132 -1.23 3.11 -15.77
N GLU A 133 -0.80 2.86 -14.53
CA GLU A 133 0.62 2.75 -14.20
C GLU A 133 1.30 1.53 -14.84
N LEU A 134 0.54 0.47 -15.11
CA LEU A 134 1.00 -0.70 -15.87
C LEU A 134 1.10 -0.42 -17.38
N ALA A 135 0.17 0.36 -17.94
CA ALA A 135 0.22 0.77 -19.34
C ALA A 135 1.34 1.80 -19.60
N GLU A 136 1.74 2.56 -18.58
CA GLU A 136 2.82 3.55 -18.60
C GLU A 136 4.19 3.00 -18.14
N LEU A 137 4.39 1.67 -18.17
CA LEU A 137 5.64 0.95 -17.81
C LEU A 137 6.84 1.25 -18.75
N GLU A 138 7.00 2.50 -19.19
CA GLU A 138 8.27 3.00 -19.70
C GLU A 138 9.29 3.10 -18.57
N SER A 139 10.58 3.03 -18.90
CA SER A 139 11.71 3.04 -17.95
C SER A 139 11.67 4.20 -16.95
N GLU A 140 11.05 5.31 -17.33
CA GLU A 140 10.93 6.50 -16.47
C GLU A 140 9.92 6.33 -15.32
N THR A 141 8.87 5.54 -15.51
CA THR A 141 7.85 5.24 -14.48
C THR A 141 8.37 4.21 -13.49
N TRP A 142 9.14 3.20 -13.96
CA TRP A 142 9.84 2.26 -13.08
C TRP A 142 10.83 2.97 -12.15
N ALA A 143 11.57 3.95 -12.66
CA ALA A 143 12.44 4.78 -11.84
C ALA A 143 11.66 5.58 -10.76
N ARG A 144 10.43 6.05 -11.05
CA ARG A 144 9.57 6.71 -10.05
C ARG A 144 9.06 5.75 -8.99
N ILE A 145 8.73 4.52 -9.36
CA ILE A 145 8.34 3.46 -8.41
C ILE A 145 9.52 3.14 -7.51
N GLN A 146 10.71 2.95 -8.07
CA GLN A 146 11.94 2.71 -7.33
C GLN A 146 12.27 3.87 -6.38
N ASP A 147 12.19 5.12 -6.83
CA ASP A 147 12.40 6.31 -5.99
C ASP A 147 11.40 6.38 -4.83
N ARG A 148 10.11 6.10 -5.07
CA ARG A 148 9.07 6.07 -4.03
C ARG A 148 9.30 4.95 -3.02
N LEU A 149 9.67 3.76 -3.47
CA LEU A 149 10.01 2.64 -2.58
C LEU A 149 11.23 3.01 -1.73
N LEU A 150 12.32 3.48 -2.35
CA LEU A 150 13.56 3.85 -1.65
C LEU A 150 13.36 4.99 -0.64
N THR A 151 12.58 6.01 -0.99
CA THR A 151 12.26 7.14 -0.10
C THR A 151 11.31 6.69 1.02
N GLY A 152 10.40 5.79 0.69
CA GLY A 152 9.46 5.18 1.60
C GLY A 152 10.06 4.35 2.74
N PHE A 153 11.22 3.73 2.50
CA PHE A 153 11.95 2.86 3.44
C PHE A 153 12.69 3.61 4.56
N GLY A 154 12.80 4.95 4.54
CA GLY A 154 13.54 5.64 5.60
C GLY A 154 13.25 7.12 5.81
N ALA A 155 12.40 7.74 4.99
CA ALA A 155 12.33 9.19 4.98
C ALA A 155 11.01 9.72 4.44
N GLY A 156 9.95 9.60 5.25
CA GLY A 156 8.65 10.21 4.93
C GLY A 156 8.71 11.73 4.73
N ASP A 157 9.76 12.36 5.25
CA ASP A 157 9.99 13.81 5.18
C ASP A 157 11.01 14.22 4.11
N LEU A 158 11.64 13.26 3.40
CA LEU A 158 12.57 13.60 2.31
C LEU A 158 11.84 13.72 0.99
N VAL A 159 12.20 14.75 0.25
CA VAL A 159 11.82 14.93 -1.15
C VAL A 159 12.53 13.83 -1.97
N PRO A 160 11.83 13.13 -2.88
CA PRO A 160 12.46 12.17 -3.79
C PRO A 160 13.65 12.79 -4.51
N ALA A 161 14.76 12.05 -4.63
CA ALA A 161 16.02 12.58 -5.14
C ALA A 161 15.89 13.25 -6.53
N ARG A 162 15.03 12.70 -7.40
CA ARG A 162 14.74 13.32 -8.72
C ARG A 162 13.96 14.62 -8.62
N ASP A 163 13.02 14.75 -7.68
CA ASP A 163 12.28 15.99 -7.49
C ASP A 163 13.18 17.08 -6.91
N ALA A 164 14.07 16.71 -5.98
CA ALA A 164 15.12 17.60 -5.49
C ALA A 164 16.08 18.02 -6.62
N ALA A 165 16.54 17.08 -7.45
CA ALA A 165 17.40 17.38 -8.59
C ALA A 165 16.72 18.31 -9.61
N LYS A 166 15.44 18.07 -9.94
CA LYS A 166 14.65 18.94 -10.82
C LYS A 166 14.47 20.34 -10.25
N ALA A 167 14.21 20.45 -8.95
CA ALA A 167 14.07 21.74 -8.28
C ALA A 167 15.38 22.54 -8.35
N LEU A 168 16.51 21.89 -8.02
CA LEU A 168 17.84 22.50 -8.11
C LEU A 168 18.19 22.91 -9.55
N GLU A 169 17.83 22.09 -10.54
CA GLU A 169 18.06 22.42 -11.95
C GLU A 169 17.20 23.61 -12.40
N ALA A 170 15.94 23.67 -11.96
CA ALA A 170 15.05 24.80 -12.23
C ALA A 170 15.57 26.10 -11.58
N GLU A 171 16.05 26.04 -10.34
CA GLU A 171 16.68 27.16 -9.64
C GLU A 171 17.95 27.63 -10.36
N ALA A 172 18.82 26.68 -10.74
CA ALA A 172 20.03 26.97 -11.50
C ALA A 172 19.69 27.68 -12.83
N LEU A 173 18.72 27.14 -13.58
CA LEU A 173 18.25 27.70 -14.85
C LEU A 173 17.50 29.04 -14.71
N ALA A 174 17.00 29.38 -13.51
CA ALA A 174 16.42 30.69 -13.24
C ALA A 174 17.52 31.75 -13.00
N ILE A 175 18.64 31.33 -12.41
CA ILE A 175 19.80 32.20 -12.14
C ILE A 175 20.59 32.45 -13.42
N TRP A 176 20.92 31.36 -14.14
CA TRP A 176 21.77 31.39 -15.31
C TRP A 176 21.41 30.26 -16.27
N ARG A 177 21.38 30.58 -17.58
CA ARG A 177 21.14 29.59 -18.62
C ARG A 177 22.32 29.54 -19.60
N PRO A 178 22.77 28.35 -20.01
CA PRO A 178 23.77 28.21 -21.07
C PRO A 178 23.20 28.62 -22.44
N ASP A 179 21.89 28.48 -22.66
CA ASP A 179 21.21 29.02 -23.82
C ASP A 179 20.75 30.47 -23.58
N ARG A 180 20.87 31.34 -24.60
CA ARG A 180 20.48 32.77 -24.50
C ARG A 180 18.96 33.02 -24.42
N LYS A 181 18.16 31.99 -24.10
CA LYS A 181 16.70 32.07 -24.04
C LYS A 181 16.22 32.47 -22.65
N GLY A 182 15.14 33.26 -22.60
CA GLY A 182 14.55 33.76 -21.35
C GLY A 182 15.24 34.98 -20.75
N LYS A 183 14.79 35.37 -19.54
CA LYS A 183 15.32 36.50 -18.74
C LYS A 183 15.84 36.02 -17.37
N PRO A 184 16.94 35.22 -17.35
CA PRO A 184 17.56 34.78 -16.10
C PRO A 184 18.07 35.97 -15.28
N VAL A 185 18.25 35.78 -13.97
CA VAL A 185 18.64 36.85 -13.03
C VAL A 185 19.91 37.57 -13.49
N LEU A 186 20.91 36.83 -13.96
CA LEU A 186 22.17 37.41 -14.44
C LEU A 186 21.97 38.42 -15.57
N ARG A 187 21.07 38.12 -16.52
CA ARG A 187 20.76 39.01 -17.65
C ARG A 187 20.11 40.32 -17.20
N ARG A 188 19.24 40.27 -16.18
CA ARG A 188 18.61 41.48 -15.61
C ARG A 188 19.62 42.35 -14.86
N LEU A 189 20.58 41.73 -14.19
CA LEU A 189 21.66 42.44 -13.50
C LEU A 189 22.61 43.11 -14.49
N ASP A 190 22.95 42.44 -15.61
CA ASP A 190 23.77 43.02 -16.68
C ASP A 190 23.07 44.21 -17.37
N GLU A 191 21.76 44.13 -17.59
CA GLU A 191 20.97 45.24 -18.15
C GLU A 191 20.96 46.46 -17.22
N ARG A 192 20.81 46.25 -15.90
CA ARG A 192 20.87 47.31 -14.88
C ARG A 192 22.24 47.96 -14.76
N ARG A 193 23.32 47.22 -14.99
CA ARG A 193 24.69 47.74 -14.88
C ARG A 193 25.12 48.61 -16.07
N LYS A 194 24.38 48.56 -17.18
CA LYS A 194 24.59 49.37 -18.38
C LYS A 194 23.77 50.68 -18.38
N THR A 195 22.93 50.89 -17.38
CA THR A 195 22.20 52.14 -17.14
C THR A 195 22.95 52.95 -16.09
#